data_AF-A0A0D6ABX1-F1
#
_entry.id   AF-A0A0D6ABX1-F1
#
_cell.length_a   1.000
_cell.length_b   1.000
_cell.length_c   1.000
_cell.angle_alpha   90.00
_cell.angle_beta   90.00
_cell.angle_gamma   90.00
#
_symmetry.space_group_name_H-M   'P 1'
#
loop_
_entity.id
_entity.type
_entity.pdbx_description
1 polymer ?
#
loop_
_entity_poly.entity_id
_entity_poly.type
_entity_poly.pdbx_seq_one_letter_code
_entity_poly.pdbx_strand_id
1 'polypeptide(L)'
;MFFHTGIVVIHQLPVNQETLWLRILGKGNVQQKAIEQLKKLPLHYPHRDNIIDLVLNLLAMLELNQKKGNILQPENRELVMKLSPIY
;
A
#
# COMPACT_ATOMS: atom_id res chain seq x y z
N MET A 1 -18.06 -12.63 22.17
CA MET A 1 -17.05 -11.86 21.41
C MET A 1 -17.63 -11.60 20.03
N PHE A 2 -18.05 -10.37 19.73
CA PHE A 2 -18.71 -10.03 18.46
C PHE A 2 -17.67 -9.52 17.46
N PHE A 3 -17.36 -10.32 16.43
CA PHE A 3 -16.58 -9.83 15.30
C PHE A 3 -17.49 -9.02 14.38
N HIS A 4 -17.24 -7.71 14.28
CA HIS A 4 -17.90 -6.87 13.30
C HIS A 4 -17.12 -6.92 12.00
N THR A 5 -17.68 -7.58 11.00
CA THR A 5 -17.11 -7.63 9.66
C THR A 5 -17.74 -6.53 8.81
N GLY A 6 -16.91 -5.66 8.23
CA GLY A 6 -17.34 -4.63 7.27
C GLY A 6 -16.73 -4.90 5.89
N ILE A 7 -17.50 -4.70 4.83
CA ILE A 7 -17.00 -4.72 3.45
C ILE A 7 -16.64 -3.28 3.06
N VAL A 8 -15.42 -3.08 2.57
CA VAL A 8 -14.93 -1.76 2.16
C VAL A 8 -14.65 -1.73 0.66
N VAL A 9 -15.20 -0.73 -0.02
CA VAL A 9 -14.97 -0.49 -1.45
C VAL A 9 -13.81 0.48 -1.62
N ILE A 10 -12.59 -0.07 -1.79
CA ILE A 10 -11.33 0.72 -1.78
C ILE A 10 -11.32 1.86 -2.82
N HIS A 11 -11.88 1.66 -4.01
CA HIS A 11 -11.87 2.68 -5.07
C HIS A 11 -12.85 3.83 -4.85
N GLN A 12 -13.78 3.71 -3.88
CA GLN A 12 -14.72 4.76 -3.51
C GLN A 12 -14.28 5.52 -2.24
N LEU A 13 -13.18 5.11 -1.62
CA LEU A 13 -12.66 5.78 -0.44
C LEU A 13 -12.19 7.21 -0.78
N PRO A 14 -12.48 8.19 0.08
CA PRO A 14 -12.01 9.56 -0.11
C PRO A 14 -10.49 9.62 -0.17
N VAL A 15 -9.95 10.57 -0.92
CA VAL A 15 -8.50 10.68 -1.14
C VAL A 15 -7.87 11.51 -0.02
N ASN A 16 -7.81 10.96 1.20
CA ASN A 16 -7.27 11.61 2.40
C ASN A 16 -6.26 10.70 3.16
N GLN A 17 -5.67 11.21 4.24
CA GLN A 17 -4.65 10.49 5.01
C GLN A 17 -5.25 9.32 5.83
N GLU A 18 -6.50 9.46 6.30
CA GLU A 18 -7.16 8.44 7.15
C GLU A 18 -7.46 7.14 6.41
N THR A 19 -7.71 7.21 5.10
CA THR A 19 -8.00 6.05 4.25
C THR A 19 -6.77 5.52 3.50
N LEU A 20 -5.61 6.14 3.71
CA LEU A 20 -4.38 5.85 2.98
C LEU A 20 -3.98 4.37 3.11
N TRP A 21 -4.00 3.82 4.33
CA TRP A 21 -3.63 2.44 4.61
C TRP A 21 -4.50 1.43 3.85
N LEU A 22 -5.82 1.66 3.76
CA LEU A 22 -6.74 0.84 2.97
C LEU A 22 -6.48 0.97 1.46
N ARG A 23 -6.17 2.19 0.99
CA ARG A 23 -5.93 2.46 -0.42
C ARG A 23 -4.58 1.94 -0.91
N ILE A 24 -3.58 1.81 -0.04
CA ILE A 24 -2.29 1.14 -0.32
C ILE A 24 -2.49 -0.36 -0.59
N LEU A 25 -3.47 -0.99 0.06
CA LEU A 25 -3.84 -2.38 -0.20
C LEU A 25 -4.71 -2.57 -1.46
N GLY A 26 -5.12 -1.47 -2.11
CA GLY A 26 -5.81 -1.52 -3.39
C GLY A 26 -4.93 -2.03 -4.53
N LYS A 27 -5.42 -1.91 -5.77
CA LYS A 27 -4.65 -2.25 -6.98
C LYS A 27 -4.68 -1.12 -8.00
N GLY A 28 -3.76 -1.17 -8.96
CA GLY A 28 -3.65 -0.22 -10.06
C GLY A 28 -3.53 1.24 -9.59
N ASN A 29 -4.31 2.13 -10.20
CA ASN A 29 -4.23 3.58 -9.97
C ASN A 29 -4.51 4.01 -8.52
N VAL A 30 -5.36 3.29 -7.77
CA VAL A 30 -5.69 3.67 -6.39
C VAL A 30 -4.46 3.50 -5.50
N GLN A 31 -3.74 2.40 -5.68
CA GLN A 31 -2.52 2.07 -4.96
C GLN A 31 -1.38 3.02 -5.32
N GLN A 32 -1.19 3.30 -6.62
CA GLN A 32 -0.17 4.26 -7.07
C GLN A 32 -0.40 5.65 -6.46
N LYS A 33 -1.64 6.17 -6.47
CA LYS A 33 -1.97 7.46 -5.85
C LYS A 33 -1.75 7.44 -4.33
N ALA A 34 -2.06 6.34 -3.66
CA ALA A 34 -1.85 6.22 -2.21
C ALA A 34 -0.35 6.21 -1.85
N ILE A 35 0.49 5.57 -2.67
CA ILE A 35 1.94 5.60 -2.50
C ILE A 35 2.53 6.99 -2.73
N GLU A 36 2.07 7.72 -3.75
CA GLU A 36 2.49 9.10 -3.98
C GLU A 36 2.07 10.03 -2.83
N GLN A 37 0.91 9.78 -2.21
CA GLN A 37 0.48 10.48 -1.00
C GLN A 37 1.34 10.12 0.22
N LEU A 38 1.72 8.85 0.36
CA LEU A 38 2.62 8.39 1.43
C LEU A 38 3.97 9.11 1.37
N LYS A 39 4.55 9.27 0.17
CA LYS A 39 5.82 10.01 0.00
C LYS A 39 5.75 11.46 0.48
N LYS A 40 4.55 12.06 0.44
CA LYS A 40 4.28 13.44 0.87
C LYS A 40 3.76 13.53 2.31
N LEU A 41 3.69 12.40 3.02
CA LEU A 41 3.16 12.35 4.37
C LEU A 41 4.11 13.07 5.35
N PRO A 42 3.61 13.96 6.21
CA PRO A 42 4.45 14.66 7.18
C PRO A 42 5.08 13.67 8.18
N LEU A 43 6.29 13.99 8.64
CA LEU A 43 7.07 13.13 9.53
C LEU A 43 6.34 12.81 10.86
N HIS A 44 5.52 13.74 11.34
CA HIS A 44 4.74 13.65 12.58
C HIS A 44 3.34 13.06 12.40
N TYR A 45 3.04 12.40 11.28
CA TYR A 45 1.71 11.83 11.06
C TYR A 45 1.42 10.69 12.07
N PRO A 46 0.28 10.70 12.76
CA PRO A 46 -0.13 9.61 13.65
C PRO A 46 -0.18 8.29 12.87
N HIS A 47 0.39 7.22 13.42
CA HIS A 47 0.42 5.90 12.77
C HIS A 47 1.27 5.80 11.49
N ARG A 48 2.20 6.75 11.27
CA ARG A 48 3.17 6.66 10.16
C ARG A 48 3.94 5.33 10.17
N ASP A 49 4.38 4.88 11.33
CA ASP A 49 5.10 3.60 11.46
C ASP A 49 4.24 2.42 11.02
N ASN A 50 2.95 2.40 11.36
CA ASN A 50 2.02 1.35 10.92
C ASN A 50 1.86 1.34 9.39
N ILE A 51 1.85 2.51 8.77
CA ILE A 51 1.75 2.62 7.30
C ILE A 51 3.05 2.13 6.65
N ILE A 52 4.20 2.49 7.21
CA ILE A 52 5.51 2.04 6.73
C ILE A 52 5.62 0.52 6.85
N ASP A 53 5.26 -0.05 8.00
CA ASP A 53 5.27 -1.50 8.23
C ASP A 53 4.38 -2.24 7.21
N LEU A 54 3.18 -1.72 6.96
CA LEU A 54 2.26 -2.26 5.95
C LEU A 54 2.87 -2.24 4.54
N VAL A 55 3.58 -1.17 4.18
CA VAL A 55 4.25 -1.04 2.88
C VAL A 55 5.45 -1.97 2.77
N LEU A 56 6.25 -2.09 3.82
CA LEU A 56 7.38 -3.03 3.87
C LEU A 56 6.91 -4.48 3.73
N ASN A 57 5.83 -4.85 4.43
CA ASN A 57 5.21 -6.17 4.32
C ASN A 57 4.68 -6.44 2.90
N LEU A 58 4.05 -5.44 2.27
CA LEU A 58 3.60 -5.53 0.88
C LEU A 58 4.79 -5.77 -0.07
N LEU A 59 5.89 -5.03 0.09
CA LEU A 59 7.09 -5.19 -0.74
C LEU A 59 7.70 -6.58 -0.58
N ALA A 60 7.89 -7.03 0.66
CA ALA A 60 8.39 -8.37 0.95
C ALA A 60 7.52 -9.45 0.29
N MET A 61 6.19 -9.31 0.35
CA MET A 61 5.26 -10.24 -0.30
C MET A 61 5.40 -10.22 -1.83
N LEU A 62 5.54 -9.04 -2.44
CA LEU A 62 5.73 -8.90 -3.89
C LEU A 62 7.06 -9.49 -4.35
N GLU A 63 8.15 -9.25 -3.61
CA GLU A 63 9.47 -9.84 -3.90
C GLU A 63 9.46 -11.36 -3.76
N LEU A 64 8.82 -11.90 -2.72
CA LEU A 64 8.67 -13.35 -2.55
C LEU A 64 7.88 -13.97 -3.70
N ASN A 65 6.81 -13.30 -4.15
CA ASN A 65 6.05 -13.76 -5.31
C ASN A 65 6.89 -13.76 -6.59
N GLN A 66 7.73 -12.74 -6.80
CA GLN A 66 8.67 -12.68 -7.91
C GLN A 66 9.72 -13.79 -7.84
N LYS A 67 10.34 -14.00 -6.67
CA LYS A 67 11.36 -15.04 -6.44
C LYS A 67 10.82 -16.45 -6.67
N LYS A 68 9.53 -16.66 -6.42
CA LYS A 68 8.81 -17.93 -6.69
C LYS A 68 8.51 -18.17 -8.17
N GLY A 69 8.95 -17.29 -9.08
CA GLY A 69 8.74 -17.44 -10.51
C GLY A 69 7.36 -16.96 -10.98
N ASN A 70 6.57 -16.29 -10.13
CA ASN A 70 5.31 -15.70 -10.58
C ASN A 70 5.59 -14.42 -11.37
N ILE A 71 4.95 -14.30 -12.53
CA ILE A 71 4.98 -13.08 -13.32
C ILE A 71 4.19 -12.01 -12.55
N LEU A 72 4.92 -11.06 -11.95
CA LEU A 72 4.29 -9.89 -11.36
C LEU A 72 3.59 -9.09 -12.45
N GLN A 73 2.37 -8.64 -12.15
CA GLN A 73 1.69 -7.66 -12.99
C GLN A 73 2.58 -6.41 -13.15
N PRO A 74 2.55 -5.72 -14.30
CA PRO A 74 3.37 -4.53 -14.57
C PRO A 74 3.25 -3.49 -13.45
N GLU A 75 2.03 -3.26 -12.98
CA GLU A 75 1.73 -2.38 -11.85
C GLU A 75 2.54 -2.74 -10.60
N ASN A 76 2.56 -4.02 -10.20
CA ASN A 76 3.27 -4.47 -9.01
C ASN A 76 4.79 -4.32 -9.15
N ARG A 77 5.33 -4.52 -10.36
CA ARG A 77 6.75 -4.32 -10.64
C ARG A 77 7.13 -2.84 -10.50
N GLU A 78 6.32 -1.94 -11.06
CA GLU A 78 6.53 -0.50 -10.93
C GLU A 78 6.47 -0.04 -9.47
N LEU A 79 5.59 -0.64 -8.66
CA LEU A 79 5.50 -0.33 -7.23
C LEU A 79 6.77 -0.69 -6.48
N VAL A 80 7.29 -1.90 -6.70
CA VAL A 80 8.56 -2.34 -6.09
C VAL A 80 9.70 -1.40 -6.47
N MET A 81 9.81 -1.03 -7.76
CA MET A 81 10.83 -0.09 -8.24
C MET A 81 10.71 1.31 -7.62
N LYS A 82 9.49 1.81 -7.41
CA LYS A 82 9.24 3.15 -6.85
C LYS A 82 9.44 3.23 -5.34
N LEU A 83 9.31 2.11 -4.63
CA LEU A 83 9.32 2.07 -3.17
C LEU A 83 10.64 1.54 -2.59
N SER A 84 11.34 0.64 -3.29
CA SER A 84 12.65 0.12 -2.88
C SER A 84 13.74 1.18 -2.62
N PRO A 85 13.80 2.36 -3.29
CA PRO A 85 14.80 3.37 -2.97
C PRO A 85 14.40 4.32 -1.83
N ILE A 86 13.15 4.26 -1.34
CA ILE A 86 12.62 5.21 -0.34
C ILE A 86 12.78 4.69 1.09
N TYR A 87 12.85 3.37 1.25
CA TYR A 87 12.87 2.66 2.52
C TYR A 87 13.85 1.48 2.43
#